data_AF-A0AB32T6Y8-F1
#
_entry.id   AF-A0AB32T6Y8-F1
#
_cell.length_a   1.000
_cell.length_b   1.000
_cell.length_c   1.000
_cell.angle_alpha   90.00
_cell.angle_beta   90.00
_cell.angle_gamma   90.00
#
_symmetry.space_group_name_H-M   'P 1'
#
loop_
_entity.id
_entity.type
_entity.pdbx_description
1 polymer ?
#
loop_
_entity_poly.entity_id
_entity_poly.type
_entity_poly.pdbx_seq_one_letter_code
_entity_poly.pdbx_strand_id
1 'polypeptide(L)'
;MENDEDLETLGEKLYDLIHPRYAEMTPKLTGDTLSICLSICLSVRLSLSFSVCLSACLPACLSVCLSVCLSVCLSVCLSIYLSIYLSIYLSIYLSIYLSAGMLLELPASVVSQMLCDEALLSKALERALAALTSPDNSEPASHTDDAASASSDSLGEQLYDLIHLYNTGQTQKITGMLLEQKKEAVLQLLSDQTLLEEQVKMALKTLKEQGDDVTDVSDSSDREDVEAVGETLFSFVHQLDPTHCADITGMLLEMDSGTLQQILSDRSMLEVAVQRAKSALEAALTHTAMAD
;
A
#
# COMPACT_ATOMS: atom_id res chain seq x y z
N MET A 1 32.77 35.16 20.48
CA MET A 1 32.23 36.04 21.54
C MET A 1 32.98 37.38 21.61
N GLU A 2 33.66 37.84 20.56
CA GLU A 2 34.67 38.92 20.71
C GLU A 2 34.36 40.23 19.96
N ASN A 3 33.15 40.44 19.42
CA ASN A 3 32.83 41.69 18.70
C ASN A 3 31.72 42.55 19.32
N ASP A 4 31.20 42.21 20.50
CA ASP A 4 30.39 43.14 21.30
C ASP A 4 31.33 44.08 22.08
N GLU A 5 32.16 44.86 21.37
CA GLU A 5 32.50 46.17 21.94
C GLU A 5 31.17 46.89 22.05
N ASP A 6 30.60 46.89 23.27
CA ASP A 6 29.28 47.43 23.56
C ASP A 6 29.16 48.79 22.89
N LEU A 7 28.06 49.00 22.16
CA LEU A 7 27.79 50.22 21.40
C LEU A 7 28.02 51.50 22.24
N GLU A 8 27.83 51.37 23.56
CA GLU A 8 28.13 52.37 24.59
C GLU A 8 29.62 52.74 24.62
N THR A 9 30.53 51.76 24.65
CA THR A 9 31.99 52.00 24.64
C THR A 9 32.44 52.69 23.36
N LEU A 10 31.85 52.34 22.20
CA LEU A 10 32.18 52.99 20.95
C LEU A 10 31.60 54.41 20.89
N GLY A 11 30.40 54.61 21.46
CA GLY A 11 29.79 55.93 21.65
C GLY A 11 30.62 56.84 22.55
N GLU A 12 31.14 56.31 23.66
CA GLU A 12 32.04 57.02 24.57
C GLU A 12 33.38 57.37 23.89
N LYS A 13 34.03 56.40 23.22
CA LYS A 13 35.26 56.67 22.44
C LYS A 13 35.05 57.76 21.39
N LEU A 14 33.90 57.75 20.71
CA LEU A 14 33.56 58.74 19.70
C LEU A 14 33.31 60.12 20.33
N TYR A 15 32.62 60.16 21.48
CA TYR A 15 32.40 61.38 22.25
C TYR A 15 33.71 62.01 22.69
N ASP A 16 34.63 61.21 23.25
CA ASP A 16 35.95 61.66 23.70
C ASP A 16 36.83 62.16 22.55
N LEU A 17 36.72 61.58 21.35
CA LEU A 17 37.42 62.07 20.15
C LEU A 17 36.87 63.42 19.66
N ILE A 18 35.56 63.61 19.81
CA ILE A 18 34.84 64.77 19.28
C ILE A 18 34.94 65.97 20.23
N HIS A 19 34.78 65.76 21.54
CA HIS A 19 34.73 66.80 22.56
C HIS A 19 35.92 67.80 22.52
N PRO A 20 37.20 67.38 22.45
CA PRO A 20 38.32 68.31 22.40
C PRO A 20 38.39 69.10 21.09
N ARG A 21 38.01 68.49 19.96
CA ARG A 21 37.94 69.17 18.65
C ARG A 21 36.94 70.32 18.63
N TYR A 22 35.86 70.22 19.41
CA TYR A 22 34.87 71.28 19.54
C TYR A 22 35.28 72.40 20.52
N ALA A 23 35.99 72.08 21.59
CA ALA A 23 36.44 73.07 22.57
C ALA A 23 37.40 74.11 21.98
N GLU A 24 38.20 73.74 20.97
CA GLU A 24 39.13 74.67 20.31
C GLU A 24 38.44 75.61 19.31
N MET A 25 37.20 75.34 18.87
CA MET A 25 36.57 76.05 17.76
C MET A 25 35.59 77.18 18.17
N THR A 26 35.77 77.74 19.37
CA THR A 26 35.08 78.97 19.84
C THR A 26 35.95 80.22 19.67
N PRO A 27 35.40 81.45 19.45
CA PRO A 27 34.00 81.87 19.50
C PRO A 27 33.59 82.85 18.37
N LYS A 28 33.41 82.39 17.10
CA LYS A 28 32.93 83.32 16.04
C LYS A 28 31.79 82.87 15.11
N LEU A 29 31.26 81.65 15.18
CA LEU A 29 30.06 81.28 14.38
C LEU A 29 29.13 80.37 15.19
N THR A 30 28.37 80.94 16.13
CA THR A 30 27.45 80.20 17.01
C THR A 30 26.28 79.54 16.25
N GLY A 31 25.84 80.12 15.14
CA GLY A 31 24.75 79.58 14.31
C GLY A 31 25.15 78.34 13.51
N ASP A 32 26.19 78.46 12.69
CA ASP A 32 26.64 77.37 11.81
C ASP A 32 27.19 76.19 12.61
N THR A 33 27.86 76.45 13.73
CA THR A 33 28.43 75.38 14.58
C THR A 33 27.34 74.52 15.23
N LEU A 34 26.23 75.12 15.72
CA LEU A 34 25.11 74.35 16.28
C LEU A 34 24.44 73.49 15.21
N SER A 35 24.26 74.03 13.99
CA SER A 35 23.72 73.27 12.86
C SER A 35 24.60 72.07 12.49
N ILE A 36 25.92 72.28 12.44
CA ILE A 36 26.90 71.21 12.17
C ILE A 36 26.87 70.16 13.30
N CYS A 37 26.87 70.58 14.57
CA CYS A 37 26.75 69.66 15.71
C CYS A 37 25.48 68.81 15.62
N LEU A 38 24.31 69.44 15.42
CA LEU A 38 23.04 68.72 15.33
C LEU A 38 23.02 67.76 14.15
N SER A 39 23.55 68.19 12.99
CA SER A 39 23.65 67.35 11.79
C SER A 39 24.54 66.13 12.02
N ILE A 40 25.71 66.29 12.65
CA ILE A 40 26.60 65.18 12.97
C ILE A 40 25.95 64.26 14.01
N CYS A 41 25.40 64.80 15.11
CA CYS A 41 24.73 64.02 16.14
C CYS A 41 23.50 63.26 15.62
N LEU A 42 22.76 63.84 14.67
CA LEU A 42 21.63 63.17 14.02
C LEU A 42 22.13 62.09 13.06
N SER A 43 23.15 62.37 12.26
CA SER A 43 23.71 61.43 11.29
C SER A 43 24.34 60.21 11.97
N VAL A 44 25.05 60.40 13.08
CA VAL A 44 25.63 59.31 13.87
C VAL A 44 24.52 58.48 14.52
N ARG A 45 23.52 59.10 15.17
CA ARG A 45 22.39 58.35 15.73
C ARG A 45 21.58 57.60 14.68
N LEU A 46 21.37 58.21 13.50
CA LEU A 46 20.64 57.58 12.41
C LEU A 46 21.43 56.42 11.79
N SER A 47 22.73 56.59 11.57
CA SER A 47 23.58 55.51 11.02
C SER A 47 23.74 54.35 11.99
N LEU A 48 23.88 54.62 13.29
CA LEU A 48 23.94 53.58 14.32
C LEU A 48 22.59 52.84 14.44
N SER A 49 21.48 53.57 14.52
CA SER A 49 20.16 52.93 14.58
C SER A 49 19.85 52.12 13.32
N PHE A 50 20.23 52.62 12.13
CA PHE A 50 20.09 51.88 10.88
C PHE A 50 21.00 50.65 10.83
N SER A 51 22.25 50.75 11.29
CA SER A 51 23.18 49.63 11.35
C SER A 51 22.70 48.52 12.29
N VAL A 52 22.22 48.88 13.49
CA VAL A 52 21.67 47.92 14.46
C VAL A 52 20.37 47.31 13.95
N CYS A 53 19.45 48.13 13.42
CA CYS A 53 18.20 47.64 12.84
C CYS A 53 18.47 46.69 11.66
N LEU A 54 19.39 47.02 10.74
CA LEU A 54 19.71 46.14 9.63
C LEU A 54 20.44 44.87 10.09
N SER A 55 21.43 44.99 10.97
CA SER A 55 22.22 43.82 11.42
C SER A 55 21.41 42.84 12.25
N ALA A 56 20.44 43.30 13.04
CA ALA A 56 19.60 42.43 13.86
C ALA A 56 18.29 42.03 13.16
N CYS A 57 17.56 42.99 12.58
CA CYS A 57 16.24 42.73 12.00
C CYS A 57 16.32 42.01 10.66
N LEU A 58 17.29 42.33 9.80
CA LEU A 58 17.38 41.72 8.47
C LEU A 58 17.65 40.21 8.52
N PRO A 59 18.65 39.68 9.27
CA PRO A 59 18.84 38.24 9.33
C PRO A 59 17.72 37.53 10.09
N ALA A 60 17.12 38.16 11.12
CA ALA A 60 15.96 37.61 11.81
C ALA A 60 14.74 37.51 10.88
N CYS A 61 14.43 38.56 10.12
CA CYS A 61 13.30 38.52 9.19
C CYS A 61 13.59 37.59 8.01
N LEU A 62 14.80 37.59 7.45
CA LEU A 62 15.17 36.67 6.37
C LEU A 62 15.13 35.20 6.82
N SER A 63 15.62 34.88 8.02
CA SER A 63 15.58 33.50 8.52
C SER A 63 14.15 33.02 8.76
N VAL A 64 13.28 33.86 9.35
CA VAL A 64 11.87 33.53 9.56
C VAL A 64 11.13 33.44 8.22
N CYS A 65 11.29 34.42 7.33
CA CYS A 65 10.66 34.39 6.01
C CYS A 65 11.13 33.20 5.18
N LEU A 66 12.43 32.90 5.13
CA LEU A 66 12.94 31.75 4.37
C LEU A 66 12.49 30.43 4.98
N SER A 67 12.53 30.27 6.30
CA SER A 67 12.07 29.02 6.94
C SER A 67 10.59 28.78 6.71
N VAL A 68 9.74 29.81 6.88
CA VAL A 68 8.29 29.69 6.65
C VAL A 68 7.98 29.50 5.17
N CYS A 69 8.57 30.31 4.27
CA CYS A 69 8.33 30.17 2.84
C CYS A 69 8.84 28.82 2.32
N LEU A 70 10.03 28.37 2.70
CA LEU A 70 10.55 27.08 2.24
C LEU A 70 9.74 25.91 2.80
N SER A 71 9.39 25.93 4.08
CA SER A 71 8.59 24.84 4.68
C SER A 71 7.21 24.74 4.04
N VAL A 72 6.51 25.87 3.87
CA VAL A 72 5.17 25.89 3.27
C VAL A 72 5.26 25.55 1.79
N CYS A 73 6.16 26.17 1.02
CA CYS A 73 6.30 25.89 -0.41
C CYS A 73 6.70 24.44 -0.64
N LEU A 74 7.68 23.90 0.08
CA LEU A 74 8.08 22.50 -0.10
C LEU A 74 6.98 21.54 0.32
N SER A 75 6.32 21.79 1.47
CA SER A 75 5.24 20.91 1.92
C SER A 75 4.08 20.87 0.93
N VAL A 76 3.66 22.03 0.42
CA VAL A 76 2.52 22.14 -0.49
C VAL A 76 2.90 21.65 -1.89
N CYS A 77 4.07 22.02 -2.41
CA CYS A 77 4.51 21.54 -3.72
C CYS A 77 4.75 20.04 -3.72
N LEU A 78 5.34 19.48 -2.66
CA LEU A 78 5.59 18.05 -2.57
C LEU A 78 4.30 17.25 -2.40
N SER A 79 3.34 17.72 -1.60
CA SER A 79 2.07 17.02 -1.42
C SER A 79 1.24 17.03 -2.71
N ILE A 80 1.20 18.15 -3.42
CA ILE A 80 0.51 18.25 -4.71
C ILE A 80 1.22 17.40 -5.75
N TYR A 81 2.55 17.48 -5.84
CA TYR A 81 3.31 16.68 -6.79
C TYR A 81 3.14 15.19 -6.54
N LEU A 82 3.26 14.75 -5.28
CA LEU A 82 3.14 13.34 -4.92
C LEU A 82 1.71 12.81 -5.14
N SER A 83 0.68 13.57 -4.76
CA SER A 83 -0.71 13.15 -4.97
C SER A 83 -1.06 13.04 -6.46
N ILE A 84 -0.67 14.03 -7.26
CA ILE A 84 -0.92 14.01 -8.71
C ILE A 84 -0.08 12.92 -9.38
N TYR A 85 1.21 12.84 -9.07
CA TYR A 85 2.09 11.85 -9.66
C TYR A 85 1.64 10.43 -9.30
N LEU A 86 1.33 10.17 -8.03
CA LEU A 86 0.91 8.85 -7.59
C LEU A 86 -0.45 8.47 -8.16
N SER A 87 -1.43 9.38 -8.18
CA SER A 87 -2.75 9.09 -8.76
C SER A 87 -2.68 8.81 -10.26
N ILE A 88 -1.91 9.61 -11.01
CA ILE A 88 -1.72 9.41 -12.45
C ILE A 88 -0.92 8.13 -12.70
N TYR A 89 0.19 7.93 -11.99
CA TYR A 89 1.02 6.74 -12.17
C TYR A 89 0.26 5.46 -11.83
N LEU A 90 -0.46 5.45 -10.70
CA LEU A 90 -1.24 4.30 -10.27
C LEU A 90 -2.41 4.02 -11.20
N SER A 91 -3.14 5.04 -11.66
CA SER A 91 -4.24 4.86 -12.62
C SER A 91 -3.75 4.33 -13.97
N ILE A 92 -2.63 4.85 -14.49
CA ILE A 92 -2.02 4.35 -15.72
C ILE A 92 -1.52 2.92 -15.52
N TYR A 93 -0.80 2.64 -14.44
CA TYR A 93 -0.27 1.31 -14.16
C TYR A 93 -1.41 0.30 -14.01
N LEU A 94 -2.42 0.60 -13.20
CA LEU A 94 -3.56 -0.26 -12.98
C LEU A 94 -4.35 -0.48 -14.27
N SER A 95 -4.60 0.56 -15.08
CA SER A 95 -5.29 0.40 -16.36
C SER A 95 -4.50 -0.46 -17.35
N ILE A 96 -3.17 -0.36 -17.39
CA ILE A 96 -2.33 -1.24 -18.22
C ILE A 96 -2.38 -2.68 -17.72
N TYR A 97 -2.24 -2.90 -16.40
CA TYR A 97 -2.29 -4.25 -15.84
C TYR A 97 -3.65 -4.90 -16.00
N LEU A 98 -4.74 -4.16 -15.79
CA LEU A 98 -6.10 -4.67 -16.00
C LEU A 98 -6.34 -4.97 -17.48
N SER A 99 -5.97 -4.06 -18.39
CA SER A 99 -6.17 -4.28 -19.82
C SER A 99 -5.35 -5.45 -20.36
N ALA A 100 -4.09 -5.59 -19.94
CA ALA A 100 -3.26 -6.72 -20.29
C ALA A 100 -3.76 -8.03 -19.68
N GLY A 101 -4.18 -8.01 -18.40
CA GLY A 101 -4.75 -9.17 -17.70
C GLY A 101 -6.04 -9.67 -18.37
N MET A 102 -6.98 -8.78 -18.66
CA MET A 102 -8.22 -9.10 -19.35
C MET A 102 -7.94 -9.70 -20.74
N LEU A 103 -6.99 -9.15 -21.49
CA LEU A 103 -6.60 -9.69 -22.80
C LEU A 103 -5.97 -11.09 -22.73
N LEU A 104 -5.35 -11.46 -21.61
CA LEU A 104 -4.77 -12.80 -21.40
C LEU A 104 -5.80 -13.83 -20.92
N GLU A 105 -6.82 -13.42 -20.16
CA GLU A 105 -7.90 -14.30 -19.73
C GLU A 105 -8.91 -14.61 -20.84
N LEU A 106 -9.02 -13.72 -21.83
CA LEU A 106 -9.87 -13.94 -22.99
C LEU A 106 -9.29 -15.08 -23.85
N PRO A 107 -10.06 -16.17 -24.13
CA PRO A 107 -9.61 -17.21 -25.04
C PRO A 107 -9.26 -16.62 -26.41
N ALA A 108 -8.17 -17.09 -27.03
CA ALA A 108 -7.56 -16.50 -28.23
C ALA A 108 -8.54 -16.33 -29.42
N SER A 109 -9.62 -17.11 -29.46
CA SER A 109 -10.71 -17.00 -30.44
C SER A 109 -11.44 -15.65 -30.35
N VAL A 110 -11.68 -15.13 -29.14
CA VAL A 110 -12.38 -13.86 -28.92
C VAL A 110 -11.47 -12.68 -29.27
N VAL A 111 -10.19 -12.72 -28.88
CA VAL A 111 -9.20 -11.69 -29.24
C VAL A 111 -9.04 -11.58 -30.76
N SER A 112 -9.00 -12.72 -31.46
CA SER A 112 -8.92 -12.74 -32.93
C SER A 112 -10.18 -12.15 -33.57
N GLN A 113 -11.36 -12.44 -33.02
CA GLN A 113 -12.64 -11.89 -33.51
C GLN A 113 -12.75 -10.37 -33.23
N MET A 114 -12.25 -9.89 -32.10
CA MET A 114 -12.19 -8.47 -31.76
C MET A 114 -11.21 -7.68 -32.64
N LEU A 115 -10.08 -8.28 -33.02
CA LEU A 115 -9.13 -7.70 -33.97
C LEU A 115 -9.69 -7.63 -35.41
N CYS A 116 -10.58 -8.55 -35.78
CA CYS A 116 -11.24 -8.54 -37.07
C CYS A 116 -12.41 -7.55 -37.16
N ASP A 117 -12.99 -7.10 -36.04
CA ASP A 117 -14.16 -6.22 -35.99
C ASP A 117 -13.94 -5.02 -35.05
N GLU A 118 -13.46 -3.91 -35.62
CA GLU A 118 -13.21 -2.63 -34.95
C GLU A 118 -14.44 -2.10 -34.20
N ALA A 119 -15.65 -2.40 -34.67
CA ALA A 119 -16.91 -1.96 -34.06
C ALA A 119 -17.27 -2.77 -32.80
N LEU A 120 -16.78 -4.00 -32.67
CA LEU A 120 -16.99 -4.83 -31.49
C LEU A 120 -15.96 -4.46 -30.40
N LEU A 121 -14.71 -4.21 -30.79
CA LEU A 121 -13.67 -3.72 -29.90
C LEU A 121 -14.06 -2.39 -29.23
N SER A 122 -14.57 -1.42 -30.00
CA SER A 122 -15.02 -0.13 -29.45
C SER A 122 -16.19 -0.28 -28.47
N LYS A 123 -17.18 -1.12 -28.78
CA LYS A 123 -18.31 -1.41 -27.86
C LYS A 123 -17.88 -2.14 -26.60
N ALA A 124 -16.94 -3.08 -26.70
CA ALA A 124 -16.39 -3.78 -25.54
C ALA A 124 -15.60 -2.82 -24.65
N LEU A 125 -14.78 -1.96 -25.26
CA LEU A 125 -14.03 -0.91 -24.56
C LEU A 125 -14.98 0.11 -23.91
N GLU A 126 -16.02 0.57 -24.61
CA GLU A 126 -17.05 1.45 -24.06
C GLU A 126 -17.81 0.80 -22.90
N ARG A 127 -18.12 -0.50 -22.96
CA ARG A 127 -18.75 -1.21 -21.84
C ARG A 127 -17.82 -1.34 -20.64
N ALA A 128 -16.55 -1.66 -20.87
CA ALA A 128 -15.56 -1.73 -19.80
C ALA A 128 -15.34 -0.35 -19.16
N LEU A 129 -15.24 0.70 -19.97
CA LEU A 129 -15.18 2.08 -19.49
C LEU A 129 -16.47 2.48 -18.77
N ALA A 130 -17.64 2.15 -19.28
CA ALA A 130 -18.92 2.45 -18.63
C ALA A 130 -19.04 1.76 -17.26
N ALA A 131 -18.57 0.52 -17.13
CA ALA A 131 -18.51 -0.17 -15.84
C ALA A 131 -17.53 0.49 -14.85
N LEU A 132 -16.44 1.08 -15.34
CA LEU A 132 -15.51 1.87 -14.51
C LEU A 132 -16.01 3.29 -14.21
N THR A 133 -16.82 3.88 -15.11
CA THR A 133 -17.35 5.26 -14.98
C THR A 133 -18.74 5.29 -14.36
N SER A 134 -19.32 4.14 -14.01
CA SER A 134 -20.24 4.04 -12.89
C SER A 134 -19.40 3.80 -11.63
N PRO A 135 -18.84 4.85 -10.99
CA PRO A 135 -18.69 4.75 -9.55
C PRO A 135 -20.12 4.61 -9.06
N ASP A 136 -20.49 3.38 -8.70
CA ASP A 136 -21.69 3.19 -7.94
C ASP A 136 -21.47 4.02 -6.69
N ASN A 137 -22.15 5.16 -6.69
CA ASN A 137 -22.10 6.19 -5.68
C ASN A 137 -22.85 5.62 -4.48
N SER A 138 -22.28 4.57 -3.89
CA SER A 138 -22.53 4.11 -2.55
C SER A 138 -21.54 4.84 -1.65
N GLU A 139 -21.64 6.17 -1.67
CA GLU A 139 -21.42 6.94 -0.45
C GLU A 139 -22.41 6.37 0.58
N PRO A 140 -21.96 5.79 1.71
CA PRO A 140 -22.80 5.74 2.88
C PRO A 140 -22.85 7.17 3.38
N ALA A 141 -23.93 7.86 3.02
CA ALA A 141 -24.40 9.00 3.78
C ALA A 141 -24.69 8.53 5.20
N SER A 142 -23.72 8.64 6.10
CA SER A 142 -23.99 8.87 7.51
C SER A 142 -22.90 9.72 8.12
N HIS A 143 -23.18 11.01 8.10
CA HIS A 143 -22.85 11.88 9.22
C HIS A 143 -23.29 11.21 10.52
N THR A 144 -22.34 10.75 11.32
CA THR A 144 -22.40 10.91 12.77
C THR A 144 -20.96 11.07 13.26
N ASP A 145 -20.68 12.29 13.72
CA ASP A 145 -19.58 12.58 14.61
C ASP A 145 -19.69 11.70 15.86
N ASP A 146 -19.05 10.52 15.85
CA ASP A 146 -18.78 9.74 17.05
C ASP A 146 -17.42 9.07 16.90
N ALA A 147 -16.38 9.91 17.04
CA ALA A 147 -14.97 9.58 16.98
C ALA A 147 -14.47 8.70 18.16
N ALA A 148 -15.23 7.69 18.58
CA ALA A 148 -14.83 6.82 19.70
C ALA A 148 -15.16 5.32 19.55
N SER A 149 -15.77 4.82 18.46
CA SER A 149 -16.05 3.38 18.32
C SER A 149 -15.64 2.73 16.98
N ALA A 150 -15.14 3.48 16.01
CA ALA A 150 -14.91 3.01 14.62
C ALA A 150 -13.65 2.14 14.40
N SER A 151 -13.28 1.22 15.30
CA SER A 151 -11.92 0.67 15.24
C SER A 151 -11.73 -0.84 15.29
N SER A 152 -12.79 -1.62 15.36
CA SER A 152 -12.67 -3.08 15.41
C SER A 152 -13.17 -3.75 14.14
N ASP A 153 -14.34 -3.33 13.64
CA ASP A 153 -14.97 -3.98 12.48
C ASP A 153 -14.24 -3.67 11.16
N SER A 154 -13.90 -2.39 10.92
CA SER A 154 -13.11 -1.97 9.75
C SER A 154 -11.72 -2.58 9.72
N LEU A 155 -11.13 -2.78 10.90
CA LEU A 155 -9.82 -3.41 11.07
C LEU A 155 -9.91 -4.92 10.76
N GLY A 156 -11.02 -5.56 11.15
CA GLY A 156 -11.31 -6.94 10.81
C GLY A 156 -11.48 -7.18 9.32
N GLU A 157 -12.16 -6.30 8.59
CA GLU A 157 -12.30 -6.38 7.13
C GLU A 157 -10.95 -6.23 6.42
N GLN A 158 -10.15 -5.23 6.77
CA GLN A 158 -8.82 -5.05 6.19
C GLN A 158 -7.90 -6.24 6.44
N LEU A 159 -7.97 -6.81 7.64
CA LEU A 159 -7.18 -7.98 8.01
C LEU A 159 -7.69 -9.24 7.28
N TYR A 160 -9.00 -9.37 7.11
CA TYR A 160 -9.62 -10.44 6.34
C TYR A 160 -9.15 -10.42 4.89
N ASP A 161 -9.22 -9.27 4.21
CA ASP A 161 -8.78 -9.14 2.81
C ASP A 161 -7.29 -9.46 2.64
N LEU A 162 -6.45 -8.97 3.56
CA LEU A 162 -5.02 -9.28 3.55
C LEU A 162 -4.74 -10.77 3.74
N ILE A 163 -5.42 -11.44 4.66
CA ILE A 163 -5.21 -12.87 4.93
C ILE A 163 -5.85 -13.75 3.86
N HIS A 164 -6.96 -13.32 3.27
CA HIS A 164 -7.63 -14.00 2.16
C HIS A 164 -6.71 -14.09 0.94
N LEU A 165 -5.93 -13.03 0.67
CA LEU A 165 -4.87 -13.06 -0.35
C LEU A 165 -3.80 -14.13 -0.09
N TYR A 166 -3.52 -14.46 1.17
CA TYR A 166 -2.60 -15.55 1.54
C TYR A 166 -3.24 -16.95 1.47
N ASN A 167 -4.47 -17.05 0.96
CA ASN A 167 -5.06 -18.29 0.45
C ASN A 167 -5.21 -19.40 1.51
N THR A 168 -5.72 -19.02 2.68
CA THR A 168 -6.00 -19.97 3.77
C THR A 168 -7.51 -20.13 3.90
N GLY A 169 -8.07 -21.31 3.58
CA GLY A 169 -9.48 -21.62 3.86
C GLY A 169 -9.89 -21.47 5.34
N GLN A 170 -8.93 -21.14 6.21
CA GLN A 170 -9.09 -20.82 7.63
C GLN A 170 -9.03 -19.31 7.93
N THR A 171 -9.13 -18.45 6.90
CA THR A 171 -9.00 -16.99 7.02
C THR A 171 -9.88 -16.44 8.13
N GLN A 172 -11.16 -16.80 8.21
CA GLN A 172 -12.07 -16.32 9.28
C GLN A 172 -11.57 -16.67 10.69
N LYS A 173 -11.08 -17.89 10.91
CA LYS A 173 -10.56 -18.34 12.22
C LYS A 173 -9.26 -17.59 12.57
N ILE A 174 -8.39 -17.39 11.59
CA ILE A 174 -7.11 -16.68 11.78
C ILE A 174 -7.36 -15.19 12.04
N THR A 175 -8.20 -14.53 11.24
CA THR A 175 -8.62 -13.15 11.45
C THR A 175 -9.24 -12.99 12.84
N GLY A 176 -10.09 -13.92 13.28
CA GLY A 176 -10.64 -13.95 14.63
C GLY A 176 -9.55 -14.04 15.72
N MET A 177 -8.62 -14.99 15.59
CA MET A 177 -7.49 -15.14 16.54
C MET A 177 -6.57 -13.91 16.58
N LEU A 178 -6.40 -13.22 15.46
CA LEU A 178 -5.60 -12.01 15.39
C LEU A 178 -6.32 -10.79 15.98
N LEU A 179 -7.63 -10.67 15.77
CA LEU A 179 -8.45 -9.62 16.36
C LEU A 179 -8.60 -9.77 17.89
N GLU A 180 -8.43 -10.98 18.42
CA GLU A 180 -8.35 -11.21 19.88
C GLU A 180 -7.06 -10.62 20.50
N GLN A 181 -6.06 -10.28 19.68
CA GLN A 181 -4.87 -9.56 20.17
C GLN A 181 -5.19 -8.12 20.54
N LYS A 182 -4.26 -7.48 21.26
CA LYS A 182 -4.36 -6.04 21.58
C LYS A 182 -4.45 -5.25 20.27
N LYS A 183 -5.43 -4.35 20.17
CA LYS A 183 -5.66 -3.48 19.00
C LYS A 183 -4.39 -2.81 18.44
N GLU A 184 -3.48 -2.37 19.32
CA GLU A 184 -2.19 -1.77 18.94
C GLU A 184 -1.28 -2.76 18.20
N ALA A 185 -1.27 -4.04 18.61
CA ALA A 185 -0.52 -5.10 17.93
C ALA A 185 -1.10 -5.37 16.54
N VAL A 186 -2.43 -5.38 16.39
CA VAL A 186 -3.06 -5.60 15.07
C VAL A 186 -2.75 -4.44 14.12
N LEU A 187 -2.74 -3.19 14.60
CA LEU A 187 -2.32 -2.03 13.80
C LEU A 187 -0.83 -2.11 13.40
N GLN A 188 0.04 -2.65 14.27
CA GLN A 188 1.44 -2.91 13.91
C GLN A 188 1.56 -4.01 12.86
N LEU A 189 0.75 -5.07 12.94
CA LEU A 189 0.71 -6.13 11.91
C LEU A 189 0.23 -5.61 10.56
N LEU A 190 -0.75 -4.69 10.54
CA LEU A 190 -1.19 -4.02 9.29
C LEU A 190 -0.12 -3.10 8.71
N SER A 191 0.74 -2.52 9.57
CA SER A 191 1.84 -1.66 9.15
C SER A 191 3.05 -2.46 8.65
N ASP A 192 3.26 -3.67 9.16
CA ASP A 192 4.40 -4.54 8.84
C ASP A 192 3.92 -5.90 8.29
N GLN A 193 3.87 -5.98 6.96
CA GLN A 193 3.43 -7.15 6.21
C GLN A 193 4.21 -8.43 6.55
N THR A 194 5.49 -8.30 6.93
CA THR A 194 6.34 -9.47 7.25
C THR A 194 5.98 -10.10 8.58
N LEU A 195 5.64 -9.27 9.58
CA LEU A 195 5.15 -9.72 10.88
C LEU A 195 3.76 -10.35 10.76
N LEU A 196 2.90 -9.81 9.90
CA LEU A 196 1.59 -10.41 9.62
C LEU A 196 1.73 -11.83 9.06
N GLU A 197 2.59 -12.03 8.06
CA GLU A 197 2.85 -13.38 7.52
C GLU A 197 3.39 -14.36 8.57
N GLU A 198 4.33 -13.92 9.41
CA GLU A 198 4.88 -14.76 10.48
C GLU A 198 3.79 -15.12 11.50
N GLN A 199 2.96 -14.16 11.86
CA GLN A 199 1.87 -14.38 12.80
C GLN A 199 0.77 -15.30 12.22
N VAL A 200 0.45 -15.15 10.93
CA VAL A 200 -0.47 -16.06 10.21
C VAL A 200 0.10 -17.48 10.16
N LYS A 201 1.40 -17.65 9.89
CA LYS A 201 2.08 -18.97 9.94
C LYS A 201 2.02 -19.59 11.33
N MET A 202 2.24 -18.80 12.38
CA MET A 202 2.13 -19.25 13.77
C MET A 202 0.69 -19.63 14.14
N ALA A 203 -0.30 -18.86 13.70
CA ALA A 203 -1.72 -19.16 13.89
C ALA A 203 -2.13 -20.44 13.14
N LEU A 204 -1.69 -20.62 11.89
CA LEU A 204 -1.88 -21.85 11.12
C LEU A 204 -1.27 -23.08 11.80
N LYS A 205 -0.07 -22.94 12.38
CA LYS A 205 0.57 -24.03 13.14
C LYS A 205 -0.27 -24.39 14.37
N THR A 206 -0.75 -23.38 15.10
CA THR A 206 -1.61 -23.56 16.27
C THR A 206 -2.93 -24.23 15.90
N LEU A 207 -3.54 -23.85 14.77
CA LEU A 207 -4.77 -24.47 14.25
C LEU A 207 -4.55 -25.94 13.83
N LYS A 208 -3.39 -26.27 13.27
CA LYS A 208 -3.02 -27.67 13.00
C LYS A 208 -2.83 -28.50 14.27
N GLU A 209 -2.27 -27.90 15.32
CA GLU A 209 -2.05 -28.57 16.61
C GLU A 209 -3.35 -28.71 17.43
N GLN A 210 -4.31 -27.80 17.28
CA GLN A 210 -5.63 -27.88 17.91
C GLN A 210 -6.62 -28.77 17.13
N GLY A 211 -6.39 -28.97 15.83
CA GLY A 211 -7.30 -29.67 14.92
C GLY A 211 -7.26 -31.20 14.94
N ASP A 212 -6.61 -31.82 15.92
CA ASP A 212 -6.64 -33.29 16.11
C ASP A 212 -7.81 -33.76 17.00
N ASP A 213 -8.75 -32.87 17.35
CA ASP A 213 -10.01 -33.26 17.95
C ASP A 213 -11.16 -32.38 17.41
N VAL A 214 -12.24 -33.04 16.97
CA VAL A 214 -13.50 -32.50 16.44
C VAL A 214 -13.52 -32.13 14.94
N THR A 215 -13.70 -33.20 14.16
CA THR A 215 -14.51 -33.29 12.93
C THR A 215 -15.80 -32.44 12.95
N ASP A 216 -16.22 -32.02 11.76
CA ASP A 216 -17.58 -31.61 11.36
C ASP A 216 -17.85 -30.08 11.31
N VAL A 217 -17.54 -29.47 10.16
CA VAL A 217 -18.43 -28.61 9.35
C VAL A 217 -17.74 -28.33 8.01
N SER A 218 -17.91 -29.26 7.07
CA SER A 218 -17.73 -29.01 5.64
C SER A 218 -19.05 -28.48 5.11
N ASP A 219 -19.13 -27.22 4.67
CA ASP A 219 -20.21 -26.79 3.78
C ASP A 219 -19.78 -25.61 2.88
N SER A 220 -19.89 -25.89 1.58
CA SER A 220 -20.22 -24.99 0.47
C SER A 220 -19.17 -24.22 -0.36
N SER A 221 -17.91 -24.67 -0.52
CA SER A 221 -17.08 -24.17 -1.65
C SER A 221 -16.48 -25.24 -2.58
N ASP A 222 -16.52 -26.53 -2.25
CA ASP A 222 -15.75 -27.53 -3.01
C ASP A 222 -16.54 -28.23 -4.15
N ARG A 223 -17.80 -27.86 -4.43
CA ARG A 223 -18.57 -28.58 -5.47
C ARG A 223 -18.16 -28.23 -6.91
N GLU A 224 -17.79 -26.99 -7.18
CA GLU A 224 -17.40 -26.58 -8.55
C GLU A 224 -16.00 -27.09 -8.93
N ASP A 225 -15.07 -27.19 -7.97
CA ASP A 225 -13.72 -27.68 -8.23
C ASP A 225 -13.67 -29.20 -8.44
N VAL A 226 -14.51 -29.98 -7.75
CA VAL A 226 -14.51 -31.45 -7.88
C VAL A 226 -15.02 -31.90 -9.26
N GLU A 227 -16.02 -31.22 -9.84
CA GLU A 227 -16.52 -31.56 -11.17
C GLU A 227 -15.48 -31.23 -12.26
N ALA A 228 -14.83 -30.07 -12.20
CA ALA A 228 -13.76 -29.70 -13.12
C ALA A 228 -12.53 -30.64 -13.02
N VAL A 229 -12.16 -31.02 -11.80
CA VAL A 229 -11.13 -32.05 -11.55
C VAL A 229 -11.57 -33.41 -12.13
N GLY A 230 -12.83 -33.77 -12.00
CA GLY A 230 -13.39 -34.99 -12.59
C GLY A 230 -13.33 -35.03 -14.12
N GLU A 231 -13.70 -33.94 -14.80
CA GLU A 231 -13.65 -33.85 -16.26
C GLU A 231 -12.21 -33.89 -16.80
N THR A 232 -11.31 -33.14 -16.16
CA THR A 232 -9.88 -33.13 -16.53
C THR A 232 -9.28 -34.52 -16.33
N LEU A 233 -9.52 -35.15 -15.19
CA LEU A 233 -9.05 -36.49 -14.89
C LEU A 233 -9.62 -37.52 -15.87
N PHE A 234 -10.92 -37.46 -16.18
CA PHE A 234 -11.56 -38.34 -17.16
C PHE A 234 -10.89 -38.24 -18.53
N SER A 235 -10.59 -37.02 -18.99
CA SER A 235 -9.93 -36.81 -20.28
C SER A 235 -8.52 -37.41 -20.35
N PHE A 236 -7.73 -37.31 -19.27
CA PHE A 236 -6.38 -37.89 -19.21
C PHE A 236 -6.43 -39.42 -19.08
N VAL A 237 -7.32 -39.94 -18.23
CA VAL A 237 -7.51 -41.39 -18.07
C VAL A 237 -8.02 -42.01 -19.37
N HIS A 238 -8.92 -41.35 -20.09
CA HIS A 238 -9.43 -41.85 -21.38
C HIS A 238 -8.32 -42.00 -22.44
N GLN A 239 -7.30 -41.14 -22.43
CA GLN A 239 -6.13 -41.28 -23.32
C GLN A 239 -5.23 -42.46 -22.95
N LEU A 240 -5.18 -42.82 -21.67
CA LEU A 240 -4.33 -43.89 -21.14
C LEU A 240 -5.00 -45.26 -21.19
N ASP A 241 -6.28 -45.34 -20.81
CA ASP A 241 -7.08 -46.55 -20.86
C ASP A 241 -8.56 -46.22 -21.19
N PRO A 242 -8.99 -46.38 -22.45
CA PRO A 242 -10.39 -46.12 -22.84
C PRO A 242 -11.36 -47.20 -22.34
N THR A 243 -10.88 -48.37 -21.92
CA THR A 243 -11.72 -49.53 -21.60
C THR A 243 -12.35 -49.47 -20.21
N HIS A 244 -11.61 -48.96 -19.23
CA HIS A 244 -12.05 -48.83 -17.83
C HIS A 244 -12.02 -47.38 -17.34
N CYS A 245 -12.12 -46.42 -18.27
CA CYS A 245 -11.92 -45.00 -17.96
C CYS A 245 -12.86 -44.48 -16.85
N ALA A 246 -14.16 -44.80 -16.92
CA ALA A 246 -15.14 -44.36 -15.93
C ALA A 246 -14.83 -44.89 -14.52
N ASP A 247 -14.51 -46.19 -14.40
CA ASP A 247 -14.25 -46.82 -13.11
C ASP A 247 -12.91 -46.35 -12.51
N ILE A 248 -11.89 -46.17 -13.36
CA ILE A 248 -10.58 -45.64 -12.93
C ILE A 248 -10.73 -44.20 -12.46
N THR A 249 -11.43 -43.35 -13.21
CA THR A 249 -11.69 -41.97 -12.79
C THR A 249 -12.49 -41.95 -11.49
N GLY A 250 -13.49 -42.82 -11.33
CA GLY A 250 -14.22 -42.97 -10.07
C GLY A 250 -13.31 -43.33 -8.89
N MET A 251 -12.48 -44.36 -9.02
CA MET A 251 -11.54 -44.77 -7.96
C MET A 251 -10.49 -43.70 -7.63
N LEU A 252 -10.07 -42.91 -8.62
CA LEU A 252 -9.13 -41.81 -8.39
C LEU A 252 -9.81 -40.61 -7.73
N LEU A 253 -11.09 -40.34 -8.03
CA LEU A 253 -11.88 -39.31 -7.35
C LEU A 253 -12.22 -39.65 -5.89
N GLU A 254 -12.16 -40.93 -5.51
CA GLU A 254 -12.26 -41.37 -4.11
C GLU A 254 -10.99 -41.08 -3.30
N MET A 255 -9.89 -40.65 -3.94
CA MET A 255 -8.67 -40.24 -3.24
C MET A 255 -8.86 -38.86 -2.58
N ASP A 256 -8.00 -38.54 -1.61
CA ASP A 256 -8.00 -37.21 -1.00
C ASP A 256 -7.68 -36.12 -2.03
N SER A 257 -8.38 -34.98 -1.91
CA SER A 257 -8.25 -33.85 -2.86
C SER A 257 -6.81 -33.34 -2.98
N GLY A 258 -6.02 -33.40 -1.90
CA GLY A 258 -4.61 -33.03 -1.88
C GLY A 258 -3.75 -33.94 -2.75
N THR A 259 -3.93 -35.25 -2.64
CA THR A 259 -3.22 -36.24 -3.47
C THR A 259 -3.68 -36.17 -4.92
N LEU A 260 -4.97 -35.95 -5.19
CA LEU A 260 -5.50 -35.73 -6.55
C LEU A 260 -4.83 -34.54 -7.25
N GLN A 261 -4.70 -33.40 -6.56
CA GLN A 261 -4.02 -32.23 -7.11
C GLN A 261 -2.53 -32.47 -7.37
N GLN A 262 -1.84 -33.22 -6.48
CA GLN A 262 -0.45 -33.61 -6.71
C GLN A 262 -0.30 -34.55 -7.92
N ILE A 263 -1.23 -35.49 -8.08
CA ILE A 263 -1.25 -36.42 -9.21
C ILE A 263 -1.55 -35.68 -10.52
N LEU A 264 -2.47 -34.72 -10.54
CA LEU A 264 -2.75 -33.90 -11.71
C LEU A 264 -1.57 -32.98 -12.09
N SER A 265 -0.81 -32.54 -11.08
CA SER A 265 0.41 -31.74 -11.30
C SER A 265 1.56 -32.57 -11.89
N ASP A 266 1.64 -33.87 -11.57
CA ASP A 266 2.69 -34.77 -12.04
C ASP A 266 2.15 -35.91 -12.90
N ARG A 267 2.28 -35.74 -14.22
CA ARG A 267 1.87 -36.73 -15.22
C ARG A 267 2.44 -38.13 -14.98
N SER A 268 3.65 -38.24 -14.42
CA SER A 268 4.25 -39.54 -14.14
C SER A 268 3.55 -40.27 -12.98
N MET A 269 3.12 -39.52 -11.95
CA MET A 269 2.32 -40.07 -10.87
C MET A 269 0.92 -40.47 -11.35
N LEU A 270 0.34 -39.72 -12.27
CA LEU A 270 -0.96 -40.06 -12.87
C LEU A 270 -0.91 -41.40 -13.62
N GLU A 271 0.12 -41.64 -14.43
CA GLU A 271 0.28 -42.92 -15.14
C GLU A 271 0.42 -44.10 -14.17
N VAL A 272 1.19 -43.93 -13.07
CA VAL A 272 1.33 -44.96 -12.02
C VAL A 272 0.02 -45.19 -11.27
N ALA A 273 -0.73 -44.13 -10.96
CA ALA A 273 -2.02 -44.23 -10.27
C ALA A 273 -3.06 -44.96 -11.15
N VAL A 274 -3.12 -44.64 -12.45
CA VAL A 274 -3.97 -45.33 -13.43
C VAL A 274 -3.60 -46.80 -13.56
N GLN A 275 -2.31 -47.15 -13.64
CA GLN A 275 -1.88 -48.54 -13.69
C GLN A 275 -2.23 -49.33 -12.42
N ARG A 276 -2.12 -48.70 -11.24
CA ARG A 276 -2.53 -49.29 -9.97
C ARG A 276 -4.04 -49.52 -9.90
N ALA A 277 -4.83 -48.52 -10.30
CA ALA A 277 -6.29 -48.61 -10.36
C ALA A 277 -6.73 -49.72 -11.33
N LYS A 278 -6.11 -49.79 -12.52
CA LYS A 278 -6.34 -50.87 -13.48
C LYS A 278 -6.04 -52.25 -12.89
N SER A 279 -4.88 -52.40 -12.23
CA SER A 279 -4.48 -53.68 -11.61
C SER A 279 -5.47 -54.09 -10.51
N ALA A 280 -5.98 -53.13 -9.74
CA ALA A 280 -7.00 -53.36 -8.73
C ALA A 280 -8.35 -53.78 -9.34
N LEU A 281 -8.73 -53.18 -10.46
CA LEU A 281 -9.97 -53.50 -11.16
C LEU A 281 -9.94 -54.88 -11.82
N GLU A 282 -8.82 -55.26 -12.45
CA GLU A 282 -8.61 -56.60 -12.99
C GLU A 282 -8.61 -57.66 -11.86
N ALA A 283 -8.00 -57.35 -10.71
CA ALA A 283 -8.06 -58.21 -9.53
C ALA A 283 -9.52 -58.36 -9.02
N ALA A 284 -10.29 -57.28 -8.95
CA ALA A 284 -11.69 -57.34 -8.54
C ALA A 284 -12.57 -58.18 -9.49
N LEU A 285 -12.37 -58.04 -10.80
CA LEU A 285 -13.08 -58.81 -11.84
C LEU A 285 -12.74 -60.31 -11.79
N THR A 286 -11.49 -60.68 -11.50
CA THR A 286 -11.11 -62.09 -11.37
C THR A 286 -11.69 -62.74 -10.11
N HIS A 287 -11.85 -61.98 -9.03
CA HIS A 287 -12.47 -62.45 -7.79
C HIS A 287 -13.99 -62.63 -7.91
N THR A 288 -14.70 -61.76 -8.64
CA THR A 288 -16.14 -61.96 -8.90
C THR A 288 -16.40 -63.15 -9.83
N ALA A 289 -15.54 -63.39 -10.82
CA ALA A 289 -15.64 -64.56 -11.69
C ALA A 289 -15.37 -65.92 -11.01
N MET A 290 -14.80 -65.93 -9.79
CA MET A 290 -14.62 -67.13 -8.98
C MET A 290 -15.71 -67.32 -7.90
N ALA A 291 -16.54 -66.29 -7.66
CA ALA A 291 -17.58 -66.31 -6.64
C ALA A 291 -18.97 -66.68 -7.17
N ASP A 292 -19.18 -66.57 -8.49
CA ASP A 292 -20.31 -67.17 -9.23
C ASP A 292 -19.98 -68.59 -9.70
#